data_AF-A0A225D2B8-F1
#
_entry.id   AF-A0A225D2B8-F1
#
_cell.length_a   1.000
_cell.length_b   1.000
_cell.length_c   1.000
_cell.angle_alpha   90.00
_cell.angle_beta   90.00
_cell.angle_gamma   90.00
#
_symmetry.space_group_name_H-M   'P 1'
#
loop_
_entity.id
_entity.type
_entity.pdbx_description
1 polymer ?
#
loop_
_entity_poly.entity_id
_entity_poly.type
_entity_poly.pdbx_seq_one_letter_code
_entity_poly.pdbx_strand_id
1 'polypeptide(L)' 'MGNVTIRNVPDEVHTALKLRAVRHQRSTEAEMRAILTAAVSQETGNGLGQQMRSAWSGHHGSDFDDLRDPSPVEGATFE' A
#
# COMPACT_ATOMS: atom_id res chain seq x y z
N MET A 1 2.20 -8.20 -11.74
CA MET A 1 1.12 -9.04 -11.18
C MET A 1 1.74 -10.40 -10.86
N GLY A 2 1.63 -10.89 -9.62
CA GLY A 2 2.19 -12.18 -9.21
C GLY A 2 1.12 -13.26 -9.13
N ASN A 3 1.49 -14.51 -9.40
CA ASN A 3 0.65 -15.68 -9.15
C ASN A 3 1.26 -16.46 -7.97
N VAL A 4 0.42 -16.88 -7.02
CA VAL A 4 0.81 -17.71 -5.88
C VAL A 4 -0.02 -18.98 -5.91
N THR A 5 0.64 -20.13 -5.92
CA THR A 5 -0.02 -21.44 -5.82
C THR A 5 0.33 -22.07 -4.47
N ILE A 6 -0.68 -22.33 -3.64
CA ILE A 6 -0.52 -23.02 -2.37
C ILE A 6 -0.97 -24.47 -2.58
N ARG A 7 -0.07 -25.43 -2.31
CA ARG A 7 -0.35 -26.87 -2.44
C ARG A 7 -0.60 -27.49 -1.07
N ASN A 8 -1.28 -28.63 -1.05
CA ASN A 8 -1.54 -29.42 0.16
C ASN A 8 -2.27 -28.64 1.26
N VAL A 9 -3.24 -27.81 0.90
CA VAL A 9 -4.12 -27.15 1.87
C VAL A 9 -5.09 -28.19 2.43
N PRO A 10 -5.21 -28.34 3.77
CA PRO A 10 -6.19 -29.26 4.36
C PRO A 10 -7.62 -28.93 3.90
N ASP A 11 -8.42 -29.95 3.63
CA ASP A 11 -9.79 -29.79 3.11
C ASP A 11 -10.69 -28.95 4.04
N GLU A 12 -10.47 -29.08 5.35
CA GLU A 12 -11.14 -28.28 6.37
C GLU A 12 -10.85 -26.78 6.22
N VAL A 13 -9.60 -26.42 5.90
CA VAL A 13 -9.17 -25.02 5.70
C VAL A 13 -9.78 -24.48 4.42
N HIS A 14 -9.76 -25.27 3.34
CA HIS A 14 -10.38 -24.87 2.07
C HIS A 14 -11.89 -24.63 2.23
N THR A 15 -12.57 -25.50 2.99
CA THR A 15 -14.00 -25.38 3.28
C THR A 15 -14.30 -24.14 4.12
N ALA A 16 -13.50 -23.89 5.17
CA ALA A 16 -13.63 -22.69 5.99
C ALA A 16 -13.42 -21.40 5.19
N LEU A 17 -12.42 -21.37 4.29
CA LEU A 17 -12.17 -20.25 3.38
C LEU A 17 -13.35 -20.00 2.45
N LYS A 18 -13.94 -21.05 1.88
CA LYS A 18 -15.13 -20.92 1.02
C LYS A 18 -16.32 -20.35 1.78
N LEU A 19 -16.57 -20.84 3.00
CA LEU A 19 -17.66 -20.32 3.85
C LEU A 19 -17.45 -18.84 4.20
N ARG A 20 -16.21 -18.46 4.53
CA ARG A 20 -15.84 -17.07 4.81
C ARG A 20 -16.03 -16.16 3.59
N ALA A 21 -15.64 -16.64 2.41
CA ALA A 21 -15.82 -15.91 1.15
C ALA A 21 -17.30 -15.62 0.85
N VAL A 22 -18.19 -16.60 1.08
CA VAL A 22 -19.65 -16.42 0.97
C VAL A 22 -20.16 -15.35 1.94
N ARG A 23 -19.71 -15.39 3.20
CA ARG A 23 -20.09 -14.37 4.20
C ARG A 23 -19.69 -12.95 3.78
N HIS A 24 -18.55 -12.82 3.10
CA HIS A 24 -18.04 -11.54 2.60
C HIS A 24 -18.48 -11.22 1.17
N GLN A 25 -19.38 -12.01 0.58
CA GLN A 25 -19.91 -11.81 -0.77
C GLN A 25 -18.83 -11.68 -1.84
N ARG A 26 -17.77 -12.49 -1.74
CA ARG A 26 -16.64 -12.49 -2.69
C ARG A 26 -16.22 -13.91 -3.06
N SER A 27 -15.41 -14.05 -4.11
CA SER A 27 -14.84 -15.34 -4.48
C SER A 27 -13.82 -15.81 -3.43
N THR A 28 -13.59 -17.13 -3.34
CA THR A 28 -12.57 -17.69 -2.44
C THR A 28 -11.18 -17.11 -2.73
N GLU A 29 -10.85 -16.87 -4.00
CA GLU A 29 -9.60 -16.22 -4.38
C GLU A 29 -9.53 -14.76 -3.89
N ALA A 30 -10.60 -14.00 -4.01
CA ALA A 30 -10.67 -12.63 -3.50
C ALA A 30 -10.57 -12.59 -1.97
N GLU A 31 -11.16 -13.57 -1.28
CA GLU A 31 -10.99 -13.75 0.18
C GLU A 31 -9.54 -14.04 0.54
N MET A 32 -8.89 -15.00 -0.13
CA MET A 32 -7.48 -15.34 0.11
C MET A 32 -6.57 -14.13 -0.12
N ARG A 33 -6.78 -13.40 -1.22
CA ARG A 33 -6.03 -12.16 -1.50
C ARG A 33 -6.20 -11.14 -0.38
N ALA A 34 -7.43 -10.92 0.07
CA ALA A 34 -7.69 -9.95 1.12
C ALA A 34 -7.10 -10.35 2.48
N ILE A 35 -7.11 -11.64 2.83
CA ILE A 35 -6.45 -12.15 4.04
C ILE A 35 -4.94 -11.89 3.96
N LEU A 36 -4.31 -12.22 2.83
CA LEU A 36 -2.89 -11.97 2.62
C LEU A 36 -2.56 -10.48 2.67
N THR A 37 -3.33 -9.63 1.99
CA THR A 37 -3.17 -8.18 2.05
C THR A 37 -3.29 -7.67 3.48
N ALA A 38 -4.32 -8.07 4.22
CA ALA A 38 -4.51 -7.62 5.60
C ALA A 38 -3.34 -8.06 6.51
N ALA A 39 -2.84 -9.28 6.35
CA ALA A 39 -1.71 -9.79 7.12
C ALA A 39 -0.43 -8.99 6.86
N VAL A 40 -0.10 -8.71 5.59
CA VAL A 40 1.15 -8.00 5.24
C VAL A 40 1.06 -6.49 5.40
N SER A 41 -0.13 -5.90 5.26
CA SER A 41 -0.35 -4.46 5.43
C SER A 41 -0.08 -3.98 6.86
N GLN A 42 -0.18 -4.85 7.86
CA GLN A 42 0.21 -4.52 9.24
C GLN A 42 1.73 -4.48 9.43
N GLU A 43 2.48 -5.29 8.68
CA GLU A 43 3.94 -5.37 8.78
C GLU A 43 4.66 -4.32 7.93
N THR A 44 4.08 -3.89 6.81
CA THR A 44 4.75 -2.96 5.90
C THR A 44 4.70 -1.50 6.35
N GLY A 45 3.96 -1.20 7.43
CA GLY A 45 3.72 0.16 7.89
C GLY A 45 3.02 1.00 6.83
N ASN A 46 2.56 2.19 7.23
CA ASN A 46 2.11 3.18 6.26
C ASN A 46 3.30 3.49 5.34
N GLY A 47 3.22 3.20 4.04
CA GLY A 47 4.31 3.47 3.11
C GLY A 47 4.73 4.94 3.14
N LEU A 48 5.93 5.28 2.65
CA LEU A 48 6.48 6.64 2.70
C LEU A 48 5.44 7.71 2.31
N GLY A 49 4.73 7.51 1.19
CA GLY A 49 3.71 8.47 0.73
C GLY A 49 2.54 8.67 1.71
N GLN A 50 2.16 7.66 2.49
CA GLN A 50 1.12 7.78 3.51
C GLN A 50 1.65 8.47 4.77
N GLN A 51 2.91 8.24 5.14
CA GLN A 51 3.58 9.00 6.20
C GLN A 51 3.71 10.47 5.84
N MET A 52 4.16 10.77 4.61
CA MET A 52 4.22 12.13 4.07
C MET A 52 2.83 12.78 4.11
N ARG A 53 1.80 12.08 3.64
CA ARG A 53 0.43 12.59 3.69
C ARG A 53 -0.04 12.89 5.10
N SER A 54 0.30 12.06 6.09
CA SER A 54 -0.04 12.35 7.50
C SER A 54 0.77 13.51 8.07
N ALA A 55 2.04 13.64 7.72
CA ALA A 55 2.90 14.73 8.20
C ALA A 55 2.45 16.08 7.66
N TRP A 56 1.95 16.12 6.43
CA TRP A 56 1.52 17.35 5.75
C TRP A 56 0.00 17.47 5.57
N SER A 57 -0.81 16.64 6.25
CA SER A 57 -2.28 16.76 6.17
C SER A 57 -2.72 18.11 6.77
N GLY A 58 -3.06 19.06 5.91
CA GLY A 58 -3.38 20.44 6.31
C GLY A 58 -2.56 21.50 5.58
N HIS A 59 -1.48 21.11 4.89
CA HIS A 59 -0.70 22.01 4.04
C HIS A 59 -1.06 21.78 2.57
N HIS A 60 -1.27 22.84 1.81
CA HIS A 60 -1.78 22.80 0.44
C HIS A 60 -1.07 23.83 -0.43
N GLY A 61 -0.79 23.47 -1.68
CA GLY A 61 -0.42 24.40 -2.76
C GLY A 61 0.50 25.54 -2.34
N SER A 62 -0.10 26.71 -2.13
CA SER A 62 0.58 27.97 -1.78
C SER A 62 1.40 27.95 -0.49
N ASP A 63 1.14 27.00 0.42
CA ASP A 63 1.93 26.83 1.65
C ASP A 63 3.40 26.45 1.37
N PHE A 64 3.72 26.10 0.11
CA PHE A 64 5.05 25.70 -0.34
C PHE A 64 5.67 26.65 -1.37
N ASP A 65 4.97 27.70 -1.81
CA ASP A 65 5.42 28.56 -2.92
C ASP A 65 6.72 29.32 -2.58
N ASP A 66 6.93 29.64 -1.30
CA ASP A 66 8.10 30.37 -0.81
C ASP A 66 9.30 29.47 -0.44
N LEU A 67 9.16 28.15 -0.58
CA LEU A 67 10.22 27.21 -0.19
C LEU A 67 11.30 27.03 -1.26
N ARG A 68 11.01 27.41 -2.51
CA ARG A 68 11.93 27.28 -3.62
C ARG A 68 12.46 28.66 -4.00
N ASP A 69 13.78 28.81 -3.99
CA ASP A 69 14.40 29.99 -4.58
C ASP A 69 14.07 30.07 -6.08
N PRO A 70 13.40 31.15 -6.55
CA PRO A 70 13.09 31.33 -7.96
C PRO A 70 14.27 31.85 -8.77
N SER A 71 15.41 32.15 -8.14
CA SER A 71 16.60 32.62 -8.83
C SER A 71 17.05 31.62 -9.89
N PRO A 72 17.54 32.09 -11.06
CA PRO A 72 18.12 31.22 -12.06
C PRO A 72 19.25 30.40 -11.45
N VAL A 73 19.28 29.09 -11.72
CA VAL A 73 20.41 28.24 -11.31
C VAL A 73 21.68 28.74 -11.99
N GLU A 74 22.65 29.16 -11.18
CA GLU A 74 24.00 29.42 -11.65
C GLU A 74 24.76 28.09 -11.82
N GLY A 75 25.56 27.99 -12.89
CA GLY A 75 26.37 26.81 -13.15
C GLY A 75 27.45 26.63 -12.09
N ALA A 76 27.60 25.41 -11.57
CA ALA A 76 28.70 25.10 -10.65
C ALA A 76 30.04 25.32 -11.35
N THR A 77 30.90 26.16 -10.77
CA THR A 77 32.30 26.27 -11.17
C THR A 77 33.08 25.16 -10.52
N PHE A 78 33.87 24.44 -11.31
CA PHE A 78 34.80 23.43 -10.82
C PHE A 78 36.20 23.96 -11.10
N GLU A 79 36.98 24.15 -10.03
CA GLU A 79 38.43 24.42 -10.13
C GLU A 79 39.20 23.16 -10.53
#